data_AF-A0A920YHR3-F1
#
_entry.id   AF-A0A920YHR3-F1
#
_cell.length_a   1.000
_cell.length_b   1.000
_cell.length_c   1.000
_cell.angle_alpha   90.00
_cell.angle_beta   90.00
_cell.angle_gamma   90.00
#
_symmetry.space_group_name_H-M   'P 1'
#
loop_
_entity.id
_entity.type
_entity.pdbx_description
1 polymer ?
#
loop_
_entity_poly.entity_id
_entity_poly.type
_entity_poly.pdbx_seq_one_letter_code
_entity_poly.pdbx_strand_id
1 'polypeptide(L)'
;MSKRTKQWLLRAAVGAVVGLVLGFIIGWWLWPVQYTNTAPVVLRQDYRDDYIVMIATAYEVEEDLEQARERLKLLDPREPATLVVELAERLIEAGGDADDIARLARLAWALGATTSTLIPYLEGPP
;
A
#
# COMPACT_ATOMS: atom_id res chain seq x y z
N MET A 1 8.92 48.52 38.72
CA MET A 1 9.43 47.39 37.89
C MET A 1 9.76 47.87 36.49
N SER A 2 10.95 47.52 36.00
CA SER A 2 11.68 48.27 34.96
C SER A 2 11.03 48.21 33.57
N LYS A 3 10.74 49.38 32.98
CA LYS A 3 10.19 49.51 31.60
C LYS A 3 11.06 48.82 30.54
N ARG A 4 12.36 48.69 30.81
CA ARG A 4 13.35 48.01 29.96
C ARG A 4 13.13 46.48 29.91
N THR A 5 12.76 45.86 31.03
CA THR A 5 12.47 44.41 31.10
C THR A 5 11.24 44.07 30.28
N LYS A 6 10.19 44.91 30.33
CA LYS A 6 8.95 44.72 29.55
C LYS A 6 9.20 44.83 28.04
N GLN A 7 10.10 45.71 27.60
CA GLN A 7 10.49 45.84 26.19
C GLN A 7 11.34 44.66 25.71
N TRP A 8 12.23 44.12 26.55
CA TRP A 8 13.00 42.92 26.25
C TRP A 8 12.11 41.69 26.09
N LEU A 9 11.15 41.51 27.00
CA LEU A 9 10.14 40.46 26.91
C LEU A 9 9.30 40.58 25.65
N LEU A 10 8.92 41.81 25.26
CA LEU A 10 8.17 42.05 24.02
C LEU A 10 8.97 41.63 22.79
N ARG A 11 10.25 41.98 22.72
CA ARG A 11 11.14 41.61 21.60
C ARG A 11 11.36 40.10 21.52
N ALA A 12 11.55 39.44 22.67
CA ALA A 12 11.66 37.98 22.74
C ALA A 12 10.37 37.30 22.27
N ALA A 13 9.20 37.81 22.68
CA ALA A 13 7.91 37.29 22.25
C ALA A 13 7.70 37.45 20.74
N VAL A 14 8.06 38.60 20.17
CA VAL A 14 7.97 38.83 18.71
C VAL A 14 8.89 37.87 17.96
N GLY A 15 10.13 37.68 18.42
CA GLY A 15 11.07 36.72 17.80
C GLY A 15 10.54 35.28 17.84
N ALA A 16 9.93 34.86 18.96
CA ALA A 16 9.33 33.54 19.09
C ALA A 16 8.15 33.33 18.13
N VAL A 17 7.27 34.33 17.99
CA VAL A 17 6.15 34.28 17.05
C VAL A 17 6.64 34.22 15.62
N VAL A 18 7.63 35.03 15.25
CA VAL A 18 8.21 35.02 13.90
C VAL A 18 8.87 33.67 13.60
N GLY A 19 9.62 33.10 14.56
CA GLY A 19 10.22 31.78 14.41
C GLY A 19 9.18 30.66 14.25
N LEU A 20 8.08 30.72 14.99
CA LEU A 20 6.98 29.75 14.87
C LEU A 20 6.31 29.82 13.50
N VAL A 21 6.02 31.03 13.01
CA VAL A 21 5.39 31.24 11.71
C VAL A 21 6.31 30.76 10.58
N LEU A 22 7.60 31.10 10.65
CA LEU A 22 8.58 30.64 9.66
C LEU A 22 8.75 29.12 9.70
N GLY A 23 8.87 28.51 10.88
CA GLY A 23 8.96 27.06 11.04
C GLY A 23 7.73 26.35 10.50
N PHE A 24 6.54 26.92 10.68
CA PHE A 24 5.30 26.38 10.14
C PHE A 24 5.24 26.46 8.61
N ILE A 25 5.59 27.62 8.02
CA ILE A 25 5.61 27.79 6.56
C ILE A 25 6.62 26.83 5.93
N ILE A 26 7.82 26.71 6.51
CA ILE A 26 8.86 25.81 6.00
C ILE A 26 8.43 24.35 6.17
N GLY A 27 7.91 23.97 7.33
CA GLY A 27 7.43 22.61 7.59
C GLY A 27 6.29 22.19 6.67
N TRP A 28 5.45 23.13 6.24
CA TRP A 28 4.32 22.87 5.34
C TRP A 28 4.70 22.89 3.85
N TRP A 29 5.69 23.70 3.44
CA TRP A 29 6.03 23.90 2.03
C TRP A 29 7.22 23.07 1.56
N LEU A 30 8.24 22.85 2.40
CA LEU A 30 9.42 22.05 2.04
C LEU A 30 9.21 20.55 2.23
N TRP A 31 8.33 20.16 3.15
CA TRP A 31 7.96 18.77 3.40
C TRP A 31 6.49 18.58 3.02
N PRO A 32 6.16 18.35 1.75
CA PRO A 32 4.85 17.80 1.44
C PRO A 32 4.78 16.47 2.20
N VAL A 33 3.86 16.38 3.16
CA VAL A 33 3.55 15.10 3.81
C VAL A 33 2.99 14.23 2.70
N GLN A 34 3.86 13.44 2.08
CA GLN A 34 3.46 12.31 1.27
C GLN A 34 2.77 11.37 2.26
N TYR A 35 1.45 11.50 2.38
CA TYR A 35 0.64 10.44 2.90
C TYR A 35 0.83 9.28 1.93
N THR A 36 1.83 8.44 2.18
CA THR A 36 1.83 7.08 1.65
C THR A 36 0.61 6.41 2.27
N ASN A 37 -0.50 6.46 1.50
CA ASN A 37 -1.79 5.82 1.69
C ASN A 37 -2.25 5.65 3.14
N THR A 38 -2.89 6.67 3.69
CA THR A 38 -3.77 6.52 4.87
C THR A 38 -5.15 7.06 4.55
N ALA A 39 -5.81 6.44 3.58
CA ALA A 39 -7.24 6.66 3.34
C ALA A 39 -8.03 5.55 4.06
N PRO A 40 -8.92 5.87 5.01
CA PRO A 40 -9.73 4.87 5.74
C PRO A 40 -10.68 4.05 4.85
N VAL A 41 -10.88 4.47 3.59
CA VAL A 41 -11.66 3.76 2.56
C VAL A 41 -10.76 2.86 1.69
N VAL A 42 -9.51 3.27 1.44
CA VAL A 42 -8.51 2.49 0.69
C VAL A 42 -8.03 1.31 1.53
N LEU A 43 -8.00 1.47 2.86
CA LEU A 43 -7.74 0.40 3.83
C LEU A 43 -8.57 -0.88 3.58
N ARG A 44 -9.85 -0.77 3.18
CA ARG A 44 -10.70 -1.96 2.92
C ARG A 44 -10.33 -2.69 1.62
N GLN A 45 -9.85 -1.97 0.62
CA GLN A 45 -9.41 -2.55 -0.64
C GLN A 45 -8.00 -3.12 -0.47
N ASP A 46 -7.10 -2.36 0.15
CA ASP A 46 -5.74 -2.79 0.48
C ASP A 46 -5.75 -4.03 1.37
N TYR A 47 -6.63 -4.11 2.39
CA TYR A 47 -6.74 -5.33 3.20
C TYR A 47 -7.22 -6.55 2.42
N ARG A 48 -8.09 -6.35 1.42
CA ARG A 48 -8.51 -7.44 0.53
C ARG A 48 -7.33 -7.88 -0.32
N ASP A 49 -6.58 -6.93 -0.84
CA ASP A 49 -5.42 -7.18 -1.69
C ASP A 49 -4.32 -7.90 -0.90
N ASP A 50 -3.99 -7.44 0.31
CA ASP A 50 -3.07 -8.11 1.25
C ASP A 50 -3.53 -9.53 1.58
N TYR A 51 -4.83 -9.73 1.79
CA TYR A 51 -5.39 -11.04 2.07
C TYR A 51 -5.27 -11.99 0.86
N ILE A 52 -5.43 -11.50 -0.37
CA ILE A 52 -5.23 -12.28 -1.60
C ILE A 52 -3.75 -12.65 -1.77
N VAL A 53 -2.81 -11.72 -1.53
CA VAL A 53 -1.36 -12.03 -1.53
C VAL A 53 -1.02 -13.07 -0.47
N MET A 54 -1.61 -12.97 0.72
CA MET A 54 -1.43 -13.96 1.77
C MET A 54 -1.97 -15.34 1.36
N ILE A 55 -3.12 -15.41 0.68
CA ILE A 55 -3.64 -16.68 0.14
C ILE A 55 -2.67 -17.27 -0.89
N ALA A 56 -2.15 -16.45 -1.80
CA ALA A 56 -1.18 -16.90 -2.80
C ALA A 56 0.13 -17.38 -2.16
N THR A 57 0.61 -16.68 -1.13
CA THR A 57 1.78 -17.09 -0.34
C THR A 57 1.53 -18.40 0.40
N ALA A 58 0.35 -18.56 1.02
CA ALA A 58 -0.02 -19.78 1.71
C ALA A 58 -0.11 -20.96 0.73
N TYR A 59 -0.67 -20.75 -0.45
CA TYR A 59 -0.75 -21.76 -1.51
C TYR A 59 0.63 -22.27 -1.93
N GLU A 60 1.67 -21.43 -1.97
CA GLU A 60 3.02 -21.92 -2.31
C GLU A 60 3.64 -22.84 -1.26
N VAL A 61 3.24 -22.69 0.00
CA VAL A 61 3.78 -23.49 1.10
C VAL A 61 2.92 -24.73 1.33
N GLU A 62 1.59 -24.58 1.25
CA GLU A 62 0.62 -25.63 1.54
C GLU A 62 0.33 -26.50 0.30
N GLU A 63 0.55 -25.97 -0.91
CA GLU A 63 0.19 -26.56 -2.22
C GLU A 63 -1.29 -26.99 -2.32
N ASP A 64 -2.15 -26.50 -1.43
CA ASP A 64 -3.57 -26.83 -1.37
C ASP A 64 -4.39 -25.79 -2.15
N LEU A 65 -4.65 -26.11 -3.42
CA LEU A 65 -5.46 -25.29 -4.32
C LEU A 65 -6.92 -25.17 -3.84
N GLU A 66 -7.47 -26.23 -3.25
CA GLU A 66 -8.86 -26.24 -2.82
C GLU A 66 -9.06 -25.32 -1.63
N GLN A 67 -8.14 -25.34 -0.68
CA GLN A 67 -8.15 -24.42 0.46
C GLN A 67 -7.96 -22.96 0.02
N ALA A 68 -7.03 -22.68 -0.90
CA ALA A 68 -6.86 -21.34 -1.47
C ALA A 68 -8.15 -20.85 -2.15
N ARG A 69 -8.80 -21.72 -2.92
CA ARG A 69 -10.07 -21.43 -3.61
C ARG A 69 -11.22 -21.17 -2.64
N GLU A 70 -11.31 -21.93 -1.55
CA GLU A 70 -12.31 -21.68 -0.49
C GLU A 70 -12.11 -20.32 0.18
N ARG A 71 -10.87 -19.97 0.52
CA ARG A 71 -10.53 -18.66 1.09
C ARG A 71 -10.87 -17.51 0.13
N LEU A 72 -10.63 -17.67 -1.17
CA LEU A 72 -10.99 -16.68 -2.20
C LEU A 72 -12.51 -16.55 -2.39
N LYS A 73 -13.26 -17.66 -2.29
CA LYS A 73 -14.74 -17.64 -2.38
C LYS A 73 -15.39 -16.82 -1.26
N LEU A 74 -14.71 -16.61 -0.13
CA LEU A 74 -15.18 -15.73 0.94
C LEU A 74 -15.20 -14.25 0.50
N LEU A 75 -14.35 -13.88 -0.46
CA LEU A 75 -14.24 -12.52 -1.01
C LEU A 75 -15.19 -12.32 -2.19
N ASP A 76 -15.15 -13.25 -3.14
CA ASP A 76 -16.07 -13.31 -4.28
C ASP A 76 -16.47 -14.78 -4.55
N PRO A 77 -17.72 -15.16 -4.22
CA PRO A 77 -18.19 -16.51 -4.44
C PRO A 77 -18.37 -16.89 -5.92
N ARG A 78 -18.45 -15.91 -6.82
CA ARG A 78 -18.75 -16.13 -8.24
C ARG A 78 -17.48 -16.37 -9.03
N GLU A 79 -16.48 -15.53 -8.84
CA GLU A 79 -15.26 -15.52 -9.65
C GLU A 79 -13.99 -15.36 -8.80
N PRO A 80 -13.64 -16.37 -7.99
CA PRO A 80 -12.50 -16.28 -7.06
C PRO A 80 -11.16 -16.11 -7.78
N ALA A 81 -11.03 -16.62 -9.01
CA ALA A 81 -9.80 -16.56 -9.78
C ALA A 81 -9.56 -15.16 -10.40
N THR A 82 -10.64 -14.45 -10.76
CA THR A 82 -10.57 -13.09 -11.32
C THR A 82 -9.93 -12.12 -10.33
N LEU A 83 -10.23 -12.24 -9.03
CA LEU A 83 -9.63 -11.42 -7.97
C LEU A 83 -8.09 -11.49 -7.96
N VAL A 84 -7.53 -12.68 -8.19
CA VAL A 84 -6.08 -12.92 -8.20
C VAL A 84 -5.45 -12.26 -9.43
N VAL A 85 -6.09 -12.41 -10.59
CA VAL A 85 -5.64 -11.80 -11.85
C VAL A 85 -5.68 -10.28 -11.78
N GLU A 86 -6.80 -9.71 -11.34
CA GLU A 86 -6.97 -8.26 -11.21
C GLU A 86 -5.95 -7.64 -10.25
N LEU A 87 -5.63 -8.33 -9.15
CA LEU A 87 -4.59 -7.86 -8.24
C LEU A 87 -3.20 -7.94 -8.86
N ALA A 88 -2.88 -9.04 -9.52
CA ALA A 88 -1.58 -9.22 -10.17
C ALA A 88 -1.36 -8.16 -11.27
N GLU A 89 -2.36 -7.89 -12.09
CA GLU A 89 -2.28 -6.85 -13.13
C GLU A 89 -2.11 -5.44 -12.54
N ARG A 90 -2.86 -5.12 -11.48
CA ARG A 90 -2.67 -3.84 -10.76
C ARG A 90 -1.28 -3.70 -10.16
N LEU A 91 -0.70 -4.77 -9.62
CA LEU A 91 0.67 -4.76 -9.10
C LEU A 91 1.70 -4.57 -10.22
N ILE A 92 1.50 -5.20 -11.39
CA ILE A 92 2.36 -4.98 -12.57
C ILE A 92 2.33 -3.51 -13.01
N GLU A 93 1.14 -2.90 -13.11
CA GLU A 93 0.97 -1.51 -13.49
C GLU A 93 1.56 -0.53 -12.47
N ALA A 94 1.47 -0.86 -11.18
CA ALA A 94 2.01 -0.06 -10.10
C ALA A 94 3.53 -0.21 -9.91
N GLY A 95 4.16 -1.18 -10.57
CA GLY A 95 5.57 -1.55 -10.32
C GLY A 95 5.76 -2.17 -8.93
N GLY A 96 4.80 -2.98 -8.49
CA GLY A 96 4.83 -3.73 -7.24
C GLY A 96 5.89 -4.84 -7.21
N ASP A 97 5.92 -5.58 -6.10
CA ASP A 97 6.95 -6.60 -5.89
C ASP A 97 6.80 -7.77 -6.88
N ALA A 98 7.91 -8.13 -7.53
CA ALA A 98 7.95 -9.19 -8.53
C ALA A 98 7.67 -10.58 -7.94
N ASP A 99 8.08 -10.80 -6.68
CA ASP A 99 7.83 -12.05 -5.97
C ASP A 99 6.33 -12.23 -5.68
N ASP A 100 5.65 -11.16 -5.26
CA ASP A 100 4.20 -11.18 -5.04
C ASP A 100 3.42 -11.38 -6.35
N ILE A 101 3.85 -10.71 -7.43
CA ILE A 101 3.26 -10.91 -8.76
C ILE A 101 3.44 -12.36 -9.22
N ALA A 102 4.62 -12.97 -9.02
CA ALA A 102 4.87 -14.37 -9.37
C ALA A 102 4.00 -15.35 -8.55
N ARG A 103 3.83 -15.10 -7.24
CA ARG A 103 2.92 -15.87 -6.38
C ARG A 103 1.49 -15.84 -6.88
N LEU A 104 1.00 -14.63 -7.18
CA LEU A 104 -0.35 -14.43 -7.71
C LEU A 104 -0.51 -15.08 -9.10
N ALA A 105 0.49 -14.95 -9.97
CA ALA A 105 0.49 -15.59 -11.27
C ALA A 105 0.39 -17.12 -11.16
N ARG A 106 1.19 -17.74 -10.27
CA ARG A 106 1.15 -19.18 -10.01
C ARG A 106 -0.21 -19.64 -9.49
N LEU A 107 -0.80 -18.91 -8.55
CA LEU A 107 -2.13 -19.21 -8.04
C LEU A 107 -3.20 -19.05 -9.14
N ALA A 108 -3.13 -17.98 -9.95
CA ALA A 108 -4.04 -17.74 -11.06
C ALA A 108 -3.96 -18.85 -12.12
N TRP A 109 -2.74 -19.32 -12.42
CA TRP A 109 -2.51 -20.47 -13.30
C TRP A 109 -3.12 -21.76 -12.73
N ALA A 110 -2.91 -22.05 -11.45
CA ALA A 110 -3.49 -23.21 -10.80
C ALA A 110 -5.03 -23.18 -10.78
N LEU A 111 -5.63 -21.99 -10.67
CA LEU A 111 -7.08 -21.78 -10.77
C LEU A 111 -7.62 -21.81 -12.20
N GLY A 112 -6.75 -21.90 -13.22
CA GLY A 112 -7.12 -21.92 -14.64
C GLY A 112 -7.46 -20.54 -15.22
N ALA A 113 -7.08 -19.44 -14.54
CA ALA A 113 -7.32 -18.06 -14.96
C ALA A 113 -6.01 -17.36 -15.30
N THR A 114 -5.33 -17.76 -16.37
CA THR A 114 -4.07 -17.13 -16.81
C THR A 114 -4.31 -16.10 -17.92
N THR A 115 -3.81 -14.89 -17.73
CA THR A 115 -3.76 -13.84 -18.76
C THR A 115 -2.35 -13.71 -19.34
N SER A 116 -2.23 -13.13 -20.54
CA SER A 116 -0.94 -12.99 -21.24
C SER A 116 0.08 -12.11 -20.49
N THR A 117 -0.41 -11.21 -19.64
CA THR A 117 0.37 -10.35 -18.74
C THR A 117 1.07 -11.13 -17.62
N LEU A 118 0.53 -12.29 -17.24
CA LEU A 118 1.06 -13.13 -16.15
C LEU A 118 2.07 -14.16 -16.61
N ILE A 119 2.08 -14.51 -17.90
CA ILE A 119 2.97 -15.52 -18.49
C ILE A 119 4.46 -15.30 -18.13
N PRO A 120 5.01 -14.07 -18.24
CA PRO A 120 6.42 -13.83 -17.91
C PRO A 120 6.78 -14.14 -16.46
N TYR A 121 5.81 -14.10 -15.55
CA TYR A 121 6.01 -14.32 -14.11
C TYR A 121 5.85 -15.79 -13.71
N LEU A 122 5.38 -16.66 -14.61
CA LEU A 122 5.26 -18.10 -14.39
C LEU A 122 6.57 -18.86 -14.64
N GLU A 123 7.45 -18.32 -15.48
CA GLU A 123 8.67 -18.99 -15.95
C GLU A 123 9.88 -18.83 -14.99
N GLY A 124 9.71 -18.15 -13.85
CA GLY A 124 10.82 -17.71 -12.98
C GLY A 124 11.31 -16.32 -13.38
N PRO A 125 12.08 -15.62 -12.52
CA PRO A 125 12.20 -14.16 -12.60
C PRO A 125 12.90 -13.68 -13.87
N PRO A 126 12.62 -12.46 -14.38
CA PRO A 126 13.50 -11.77 -15.32
C PRO A 126 14.84 -11.37 -14.69
#